data_AF-A0A8H6SRI2-F1
#
_entry.id   AF-A0A8H6SRI2-F1
#
_cell.length_a   1.000
_cell.length_b   1.000
_cell.length_c   1.000
_cell.angle_alpha   90.00
_cell.angle_beta   90.00
_cell.angle_gamma   90.00
#
_symmetry.space_group_name_H-M   'P 1'
#
loop_
_entity.id
_entity.type
_entity.pdbx_description
1 polymer ?
#
loop_
_entity_poly.entity_id
_entity_poly.type
_entity_poly.pdbx_seq_one_letter_code
_entity_poly.pdbx_strand_id
1 'polypeptide(L)'
;MATSPTPAGVLPKVKQESSEPRLQTPPLPNSASIPPTHLSSLSPGSAPATEEQYPDYASLKTAFERERASAKEWRTTLERRFLELRTREGALADREASLDIATAQFQARMPLCLALRQQIDVLQQSHEGLQAALVHSNEEAQASTTALHEVLREQQGLQKAFHDVQTSAAAEIELRDKQLLEMEGQMDMVATTSAKAERGRNKQVNGLNEKLATAEESIQDLKNTIEAHVAEITVLKERLVTAESRSNPESRIKELRDTIKSLIESNTELEGVIESLKASKEHDLAVQQQALAMISRARALESGEVLEIQRHRRRRSSSPPSQRSRSRSRSLLSPSLKRRRYLSPPRHDAGGGPLFAPDDPEPISAQRTACNFYMAQFKIPFKSRPDHFLRGGCVERFHNIRRLLDTDAFSSRKTLCLPDRTVWCGQDHFHALVYAPTLEYSSSGPSRWRPHTHLSDLVNTEVNLFVSEKSAVYFAGIYRVKRLDGVPGYVPGSWLKEVAGDISWNAMYEAMNLRSALGDLYDDPVRRNSLIREAYPLADAHGWPSPRVDCFGLQFLQFDMEVQKTLRSKFVQRGNGARASGNERFI
;
A
#
# COMPACT_ATOMS: atom_id res chain seq x y z
N MET A 1 -16.10 -20.26 -29.72
CA MET A 1 -17.47 -20.23 -30.25
C MET A 1 -17.60 -19.05 -31.20
N ALA A 2 -17.66 -19.32 -32.50
CA ALA A 2 -18.00 -18.35 -33.54
C ALA A 2 -18.60 -19.14 -34.70
N THR A 3 -19.70 -18.66 -35.28
CA THR A 3 -20.48 -19.38 -36.30
C THR A 3 -20.75 -18.49 -37.50
N SER A 4 -20.91 -19.11 -38.67
CA SER A 4 -21.42 -18.53 -39.94
C SER A 4 -20.50 -17.49 -40.63
N PRO A 5 -20.61 -17.29 -41.98
CA PRO A 5 -21.78 -17.62 -42.82
C PRO A 5 -21.55 -18.53 -44.04
N THR A 6 -22.66 -19.18 -44.43
CA THR A 6 -22.86 -19.95 -45.66
C THR A 6 -23.27 -19.04 -46.83
N PRO A 7 -22.79 -19.25 -48.07
CA PRO A 7 -23.31 -18.53 -49.24
C PRO A 7 -24.56 -19.22 -49.82
N ALA A 8 -25.61 -18.44 -50.10
CA ALA A 8 -26.82 -18.91 -50.75
C ALA A 8 -26.73 -18.74 -52.28
N GLY A 9 -26.68 -19.85 -53.02
CA GLY A 9 -26.72 -19.85 -54.49
C GLY A 9 -28.17 -19.79 -55.00
N VAL A 10 -28.56 -18.65 -55.59
CA VAL A 10 -29.89 -18.47 -56.19
C VAL A 10 -29.84 -18.74 -57.71
N LEU A 11 -30.61 -19.72 -58.16
CA LEU A 11 -30.84 -20.02 -59.58
C LEU A 11 -31.74 -18.96 -60.24
N PRO A 12 -31.41 -18.44 -61.45
CA PRO A 12 -32.37 -17.73 -62.28
C PRO A 12 -33.19 -18.73 -63.13
N LYS A 13 -34.53 -18.70 -62.98
CA LYS A 13 -35.46 -19.29 -63.94
C LYS A 13 -35.39 -18.51 -65.26
N VAL A 14 -35.05 -19.18 -66.37
CA VAL A 14 -35.26 -18.63 -67.71
C VAL A 14 -36.74 -18.80 -68.10
N LYS A 15 -37.39 -17.70 -68.48
CA LYS A 15 -38.78 -17.69 -68.97
C LYS A 15 -38.88 -18.22 -70.40
N GLN A 16 -39.96 -18.94 -70.69
CA GLN A 16 -40.46 -19.12 -72.05
C GLN A 16 -41.27 -17.89 -72.49
N GLU A 17 -41.02 -17.43 -73.71
CA GLU A 17 -41.82 -16.55 -74.60
C GLU A 17 -40.90 -16.29 -75.83
N SER A 18 -41.32 -16.23 -77.09
CA SER A 18 -42.63 -16.41 -77.73
C SER A 18 -42.50 -16.64 -79.26
N SER A 19 -43.56 -17.17 -79.88
CA SER A 19 -44.07 -16.84 -81.25
C SER A 19 -43.18 -16.92 -82.51
N GLU A 20 -43.51 -17.88 -83.39
CA GLU A 20 -43.97 -17.76 -84.81
C GLU A 20 -43.45 -16.63 -85.77
N PRO A 21 -43.44 -16.84 -87.12
CA PRO A 21 -44.39 -17.66 -87.87
C PRO A 21 -43.86 -18.59 -88.99
N ARG A 22 -44.77 -19.49 -89.42
CA ARG A 22 -44.67 -20.28 -90.66
C ARG A 22 -44.76 -19.37 -91.90
N LEU A 23 -43.98 -19.68 -92.92
CA LEU A 23 -44.27 -19.28 -94.31
C LEU A 23 -44.67 -20.51 -95.12
N GLN A 24 -45.93 -20.51 -95.59
CA GLN A 24 -46.43 -21.47 -96.58
C GLN A 24 -46.00 -21.00 -97.97
N THR A 25 -45.38 -21.88 -98.76
CA THR A 25 -45.20 -21.66 -100.21
C THR A 25 -46.35 -22.31 -100.99
N PRO A 26 -46.86 -21.67 -102.06
CA PRO A 26 -48.10 -22.08 -102.73
C PRO A 26 -47.88 -23.15 -103.82
N PRO A 27 -48.92 -23.93 -104.15
CA PRO A 27 -48.92 -24.82 -105.32
C PRO A 27 -49.25 -24.04 -106.61
N LEU A 28 -48.60 -24.41 -107.73
CA LEU A 28 -48.89 -23.90 -109.07
C LEU A 28 -48.96 -25.08 -110.09
N PRO A 29 -49.63 -24.90 -111.25
CA PRO A 29 -50.71 -25.84 -111.59
C PRO A 29 -50.50 -26.67 -112.85
N ASN A 30 -51.47 -27.57 -113.07
CA ASN A 30 -51.69 -28.31 -114.31
C ASN A 30 -51.63 -27.44 -115.58
N SER A 31 -51.03 -28.00 -116.63
CA SER A 31 -51.25 -27.63 -118.04
C SER A 31 -51.00 -28.90 -118.86
N ALA A 32 -52.03 -29.71 -119.13
CA ALA A 32 -53.02 -29.56 -120.21
C ALA A 32 -52.49 -30.03 -121.58
N SER A 33 -53.07 -31.13 -122.05
CA SER A 33 -52.71 -31.85 -123.28
C SER A 33 -53.14 -31.15 -124.57
N ILE A 34 -52.35 -31.27 -125.64
CA ILE A 34 -52.83 -31.13 -127.03
C ILE A 34 -52.14 -32.22 -127.89
N PRO A 35 -52.90 -33.07 -128.64
CA PRO A 35 -52.35 -34.10 -129.51
C PRO A 35 -52.48 -33.69 -131.01
N PRO A 36 -52.45 -34.59 -132.02
CA PRO A 36 -51.54 -34.49 -133.16
C PRO A 36 -52.17 -33.93 -134.44
N THR A 37 -51.38 -33.73 -135.50
CA THR A 37 -51.95 -33.53 -136.85
C THR A 37 -51.07 -34.12 -137.97
N HIS A 38 -51.72 -34.78 -138.91
CA HIS A 38 -51.15 -35.43 -140.10
C HIS A 38 -50.85 -34.45 -141.23
N LEU A 39 -49.83 -34.73 -142.04
CA LEU A 39 -49.75 -34.47 -143.49
C LEU A 39 -48.74 -35.50 -144.06
N SER A 40 -49.13 -36.59 -144.74
CA SER A 40 -49.60 -36.66 -146.14
C SER A 40 -48.62 -36.00 -147.13
N SER A 41 -47.71 -36.74 -147.77
CA SER A 41 -47.92 -37.63 -148.94
C SER A 41 -48.20 -36.89 -150.26
N LEU A 42 -47.14 -36.59 -151.02
CA LEU A 42 -47.23 -36.25 -152.45
C LEU A 42 -46.06 -36.86 -153.23
N SER A 43 -46.37 -37.83 -154.10
CA SER A 43 -45.57 -38.13 -155.29
C SER A 43 -45.96 -37.14 -156.40
N PRO A 44 -45.01 -36.77 -157.27
CA PRO A 44 -45.06 -37.21 -158.67
C PRO A 44 -43.70 -37.78 -159.09
N GLY A 45 -43.54 -38.54 -160.17
CA GLY A 45 -44.31 -38.61 -161.40
C GLY A 45 -43.33 -38.41 -162.56
N SER A 46 -43.08 -39.46 -163.34
CA SER A 46 -42.04 -39.50 -164.37
C SER A 46 -42.41 -38.74 -165.64
N ALA A 47 -41.50 -37.93 -166.18
CA ALA A 47 -41.47 -37.47 -167.59
C ALA A 47 -40.06 -36.89 -167.91
N PRO A 48 -39.66 -36.63 -169.16
CA PRO A 48 -38.44 -37.23 -169.69
C PRO A 48 -37.33 -36.24 -170.11
N ALA A 49 -36.14 -36.81 -170.35
CA ALA A 49 -35.04 -36.33 -171.19
C ALA A 49 -35.03 -34.84 -171.59
N THR A 50 -34.36 -34.03 -170.76
CA THR A 50 -33.78 -32.73 -171.16
C THR A 50 -32.31 -32.67 -170.73
N GLU A 51 -31.53 -33.67 -171.18
CA GLU A 51 -30.11 -33.85 -170.84
C GLU A 51 -29.20 -33.50 -172.03
N GLU A 52 -29.56 -32.47 -172.81
CA GLU A 52 -28.82 -32.10 -174.04
C GLU A 52 -28.77 -30.58 -174.34
N GLN A 53 -29.15 -29.71 -173.39
CA GLN A 53 -29.11 -28.24 -173.59
C GLN A 53 -28.50 -27.40 -172.45
N TYR A 54 -28.12 -27.98 -171.31
CA TYR A 54 -27.50 -27.25 -170.20
C TYR A 54 -26.35 -28.04 -169.53
N PRO A 55 -25.07 -27.73 -169.79
CA PRO A 55 -23.93 -28.46 -169.21
C PRO A 55 -23.80 -28.30 -167.68
N ASP A 56 -24.45 -27.32 -167.07
CA ASP A 56 -24.32 -27.03 -165.63
C ASP A 56 -25.21 -27.90 -164.72
N TYR A 57 -26.15 -28.67 -165.26
CA TYR A 57 -27.13 -29.43 -164.44
C TYR A 57 -26.48 -30.54 -163.60
N ALA A 58 -25.47 -31.23 -164.11
CA ALA A 58 -24.72 -32.25 -163.37
C ALA A 58 -23.92 -31.64 -162.19
N SER A 59 -23.42 -30.41 -162.36
CA SER A 59 -22.75 -29.66 -161.30
C SER A 59 -23.75 -29.32 -160.18
N LEU A 60 -24.95 -28.85 -160.54
CA LEU A 60 -26.00 -28.51 -159.58
C LEU A 60 -26.49 -29.73 -158.78
N LYS A 61 -26.69 -30.88 -159.45
CA LYS A 61 -27.10 -32.13 -158.79
C LYS A 61 -26.06 -32.62 -157.78
N THR A 62 -24.77 -32.62 -158.15
CA THR A 62 -23.69 -33.04 -157.24
C THR A 62 -23.48 -32.05 -156.09
N ALA A 63 -23.75 -30.75 -156.29
CA ALA A 63 -23.77 -29.77 -155.20
C ALA A 63 -24.91 -30.06 -154.21
N PHE A 64 -26.13 -30.31 -154.69
CA PHE A 64 -27.29 -30.64 -153.85
C PHE A 64 -27.12 -31.96 -153.09
N GLU A 65 -26.52 -32.99 -153.71
CA GLU A 65 -26.22 -34.25 -153.05
C GLU A 65 -25.14 -34.10 -151.95
N ARG A 66 -24.12 -33.25 -152.16
CA ARG A 66 -23.16 -32.88 -151.11
C ARG A 66 -23.84 -32.12 -149.97
N GLU A 67 -24.65 -31.11 -150.27
CA GLU A 67 -25.40 -30.35 -149.26
C GLU A 67 -26.31 -31.26 -148.44
N ARG A 68 -27.01 -32.21 -149.08
CA ARG A 68 -27.85 -33.21 -148.40
C ARG A 68 -27.05 -34.20 -147.56
N ALA A 69 -25.81 -34.53 -147.96
CA ALA A 69 -24.90 -35.33 -147.15
C ALA A 69 -24.41 -34.55 -145.92
N SER A 70 -23.96 -33.31 -146.10
CA SER A 70 -23.58 -32.40 -145.00
C SER A 70 -24.76 -32.15 -144.05
N ALA A 71 -25.99 -31.97 -144.54
CA ALA A 71 -27.17 -31.80 -143.70
C ALA A 71 -27.48 -33.05 -142.85
N LYS A 72 -27.21 -34.26 -143.37
CA LYS A 72 -27.29 -35.51 -142.58
C LYS A 72 -26.18 -35.59 -141.53
N GLU A 73 -24.96 -35.20 -141.88
CA GLU A 73 -23.81 -35.16 -140.96
C GLU A 73 -24.02 -34.12 -139.84
N TRP A 74 -24.57 -32.95 -140.15
CA TRP A 74 -25.00 -31.95 -139.18
C TRP A 74 -26.12 -32.48 -138.29
N ARG A 75 -27.12 -33.18 -138.84
CA ARG A 75 -28.18 -33.81 -138.03
C ARG A 75 -27.60 -34.85 -137.06
N THR A 76 -26.78 -35.79 -137.51
CA THR A 76 -26.20 -36.81 -136.61
C THR A 76 -25.22 -36.22 -135.60
N THR A 77 -24.51 -35.15 -135.96
CA THR A 77 -23.64 -34.40 -135.03
C THR A 77 -24.46 -33.66 -133.97
N LEU A 78 -25.58 -33.02 -134.36
CA LEU A 78 -26.50 -32.38 -133.43
C LEU A 78 -27.19 -33.40 -132.52
N GLU A 79 -27.67 -34.52 -133.05
CA GLU A 79 -28.24 -35.62 -132.26
C GLU A 79 -27.24 -36.18 -131.24
N ARG A 80 -25.97 -36.38 -131.63
CA ARG A 80 -24.88 -36.74 -130.71
C ARG A 80 -24.65 -35.68 -129.64
N ARG A 81 -24.62 -34.39 -130.00
CA ARG A 81 -24.48 -33.29 -129.03
C ARG A 81 -25.65 -33.17 -128.08
N PHE A 82 -26.89 -33.37 -128.53
CA PHE A 82 -28.06 -33.41 -127.65
C PHE A 82 -28.02 -34.60 -126.69
N LEU A 83 -27.51 -35.75 -127.13
CA LEU A 83 -27.30 -36.90 -126.25
C LEU A 83 -26.18 -36.64 -125.22
N GLU A 84 -25.06 -36.04 -125.61
CA GLU A 84 -23.98 -35.60 -124.72
C GLU A 84 -24.44 -34.54 -123.70
N LEU A 85 -25.33 -33.63 -124.10
CA LEU A 85 -25.91 -32.64 -123.19
C LEU A 85 -26.84 -33.31 -122.17
N ARG A 86 -27.75 -34.20 -122.62
CA ARG A 86 -28.63 -34.93 -121.70
C ARG A 86 -27.88 -35.81 -120.69
N THR A 87 -26.79 -36.47 -121.10
CA THR A 87 -25.97 -37.26 -120.14
C THR A 87 -25.21 -36.36 -119.16
N ARG A 88 -24.78 -35.16 -119.58
CA ARG A 88 -24.22 -34.16 -118.66
C ARG A 88 -25.25 -33.56 -117.72
N GLU A 89 -26.47 -33.27 -118.19
CA GLU A 89 -27.59 -32.80 -117.36
C GLU A 89 -27.94 -33.84 -116.29
N GLY A 90 -28.03 -35.13 -116.65
CA GLY A 90 -28.19 -36.22 -115.70
C GLY A 90 -27.07 -36.29 -114.66
N ALA A 91 -25.80 -36.26 -115.11
CA ALA A 91 -24.65 -36.29 -114.21
C ALA A 91 -24.53 -35.04 -113.30
N LEU A 92 -25.08 -33.90 -113.72
CA LEU A 92 -25.19 -32.69 -112.88
C LEU A 92 -26.31 -32.83 -111.85
N ALA A 93 -27.47 -33.37 -112.23
CA ALA A 93 -28.58 -33.64 -111.31
C ALA A 93 -28.20 -34.68 -110.23
N ASP A 94 -27.49 -35.76 -110.61
CA ASP A 94 -26.95 -36.75 -109.66
C ASP A 94 -25.95 -36.11 -108.68
N ARG A 95 -25.15 -35.14 -109.15
CA ARG A 95 -24.20 -34.39 -108.34
C ARG A 95 -24.89 -33.38 -107.41
N GLU A 96 -25.95 -32.73 -107.87
CA GLU A 96 -26.78 -31.82 -107.07
C GLU A 96 -27.47 -32.60 -105.94
N ALA A 97 -28.11 -33.73 -106.25
CA ALA A 97 -28.67 -34.64 -105.24
C ALA A 97 -27.62 -35.16 -104.24
N SER A 98 -26.40 -35.44 -104.69
CA SER A 98 -25.29 -35.83 -103.80
C SER A 98 -24.85 -34.68 -102.87
N LEU A 99 -24.84 -33.44 -103.35
CA LEU A 99 -24.55 -32.24 -102.55
C LEU A 99 -25.66 -31.94 -101.55
N ASP A 100 -26.92 -32.13 -101.91
CA ASP A 100 -28.06 -31.98 -100.99
C ASP A 100 -28.00 -33.02 -99.85
N ILE A 101 -27.69 -34.28 -100.17
CA ILE A 101 -27.49 -35.33 -99.16
C ILE A 101 -26.32 -34.97 -98.22
N ALA A 102 -25.20 -34.50 -98.77
CA ALA A 102 -24.05 -34.07 -97.95
C ALA A 102 -24.38 -32.86 -97.07
N THR A 103 -25.13 -31.90 -97.59
CA THR A 103 -25.58 -30.70 -96.87
C THR A 103 -26.56 -31.06 -95.75
N ALA A 104 -27.52 -31.95 -96.01
CA ALA A 104 -28.44 -32.47 -95.00
C ALA A 104 -27.71 -33.25 -93.90
N GLN A 105 -26.71 -34.07 -94.25
CA GLN A 105 -25.87 -34.77 -93.28
C GLN A 105 -25.03 -33.81 -92.42
N PHE A 106 -24.51 -32.73 -93.00
CA PHE A 106 -23.80 -31.69 -92.27
C PHE A 106 -24.73 -30.95 -91.30
N GLN A 107 -25.89 -30.50 -91.78
CA GLN A 107 -26.90 -29.82 -90.95
C GLN A 107 -27.42 -30.73 -89.82
N ALA A 108 -27.62 -32.03 -90.06
CA ALA A 108 -28.03 -32.99 -89.03
C ALA A 108 -26.96 -33.23 -87.95
N ARG A 109 -25.66 -33.09 -88.29
CA ARG A 109 -24.54 -33.23 -87.35
C ARG A 109 -24.19 -31.94 -86.61
N MET A 110 -24.52 -30.78 -87.17
CA MET A 110 -24.16 -29.48 -86.57
C MET A 110 -24.67 -29.30 -85.12
N PRO A 111 -25.92 -29.69 -84.75
CA PRO A 111 -26.39 -29.63 -83.36
C PRO A 111 -25.56 -30.49 -82.40
N LEU A 112 -25.09 -31.67 -82.83
CA LEU A 112 -24.23 -32.53 -82.01
C LEU A 112 -22.87 -31.87 -81.75
N CYS A 113 -22.26 -31.26 -82.76
CA CYS A 113 -21.01 -30.54 -82.60
C CYS A 113 -21.16 -29.32 -81.67
N LEU A 114 -22.28 -28.60 -81.73
CA LEU A 114 -22.58 -27.49 -80.81
C LEU A 114 -22.81 -27.98 -79.37
N ALA A 115 -23.55 -29.08 -79.19
CA ALA A 115 -23.76 -29.70 -77.87
C ALA A 115 -22.45 -30.20 -77.25
N LEU A 116 -21.58 -30.83 -78.05
CA LEU A 116 -20.24 -31.24 -77.61
C LEU A 116 -19.35 -30.04 -77.26
N ARG A 117 -19.42 -28.94 -78.03
CA ARG A 117 -18.72 -27.69 -77.72
C ARG A 117 -19.17 -27.15 -76.36
N GLN A 118 -20.48 -27.05 -76.14
CA GLN A 118 -21.05 -26.58 -74.88
C GLN A 118 -20.67 -27.48 -73.69
N GLN A 119 -20.59 -28.81 -73.87
CA GLN A 119 -20.10 -29.72 -72.84
C GLN A 119 -18.61 -29.52 -72.53
N ILE A 120 -17.77 -29.29 -73.55
CA ILE A 120 -16.35 -28.96 -73.36
C ILE A 120 -16.21 -27.65 -72.58
N ASP A 121 -16.97 -26.61 -72.94
CA ASP A 121 -16.93 -25.31 -72.26
C ASP A 121 -17.34 -25.44 -70.77
N VAL A 122 -18.38 -26.25 -70.46
CA VAL A 122 -18.79 -26.54 -69.07
C VAL A 122 -17.73 -27.35 -68.30
N LEU A 123 -17.07 -28.33 -68.95
CA LEU A 123 -15.99 -29.10 -68.34
C LEU A 123 -14.75 -28.24 -68.07
N GLN A 124 -14.43 -27.28 -68.95
CA GLN A 124 -13.37 -26.31 -68.75
C GLN A 124 -13.66 -25.40 -67.56
N GLN A 125 -14.86 -24.82 -67.46
CA GLN A 125 -15.28 -24.02 -66.30
C GLN A 125 -15.25 -24.82 -64.99
N SER A 126 -15.67 -26.08 -65.01
CA SER A 126 -15.59 -26.98 -63.85
C SER A 126 -14.14 -27.28 -63.46
N HIS A 127 -13.25 -27.51 -64.43
CA HIS A 127 -11.82 -27.71 -64.19
C HIS A 127 -11.16 -26.47 -63.59
N GLU A 128 -11.42 -25.28 -64.15
CA GLU A 128 -10.92 -24.01 -63.62
C GLU A 128 -11.40 -23.76 -62.18
N GLY A 129 -12.68 -24.03 -61.89
CA GLY A 129 -13.23 -23.95 -60.53
C GLY A 129 -12.56 -24.92 -59.54
N LEU A 130 -12.33 -26.17 -59.95
CA LEU A 130 -11.61 -27.17 -59.14
C LEU A 130 -10.14 -26.78 -58.94
N GLN A 131 -9.48 -26.24 -59.95
CA GLN A 131 -8.10 -25.78 -59.87
C GLN A 131 -7.96 -24.59 -58.92
N ALA A 132 -8.89 -23.62 -58.98
CA ALA A 132 -8.93 -22.49 -58.04
C ALA A 132 -9.18 -22.96 -56.59
N ALA A 133 -10.11 -23.90 -56.38
CA ALA A 133 -10.36 -24.49 -55.06
C ALA A 133 -9.15 -25.25 -54.50
N LEU A 134 -8.41 -25.97 -55.36
CA LEU A 134 -7.18 -26.67 -54.98
C LEU A 134 -6.06 -25.71 -54.59
N VAL A 135 -5.90 -24.59 -55.31
CA VAL A 135 -4.93 -23.54 -54.95
C VAL A 135 -5.28 -22.93 -53.60
N HIS A 136 -6.53 -22.51 -53.40
CA HIS A 136 -6.99 -21.96 -52.12
C HIS A 136 -6.79 -22.92 -50.95
N SER A 137 -7.13 -24.20 -51.12
CA SER A 137 -6.92 -25.23 -50.09
C SER A 137 -5.44 -25.45 -49.75
N ASN A 138 -4.54 -25.30 -50.73
CA ASN A 138 -3.09 -25.38 -50.50
C ASN A 138 -2.55 -24.13 -49.78
N GLU A 139 -3.06 -22.94 -50.12
CA GLU A 139 -2.73 -21.69 -49.44
C GLU A 139 -3.18 -21.70 -47.98
N GLU A 140 -4.41 -22.17 -47.70
CA GLU A 140 -4.91 -22.38 -46.33
C GLU A 140 -4.07 -23.40 -45.56
N ALA A 141 -3.66 -24.51 -46.20
CA ALA A 141 -2.78 -25.49 -45.58
C ALA A 141 -1.40 -24.90 -45.24
N GLN A 142 -0.81 -24.10 -46.14
CA GLN A 142 0.48 -23.42 -45.91
C GLN A 142 0.39 -22.34 -44.82
N ALA A 143 -0.73 -21.60 -44.75
CA ALA A 143 -0.98 -20.66 -43.67
C ALA A 143 -1.08 -21.39 -42.31
N SER A 144 -1.80 -22.53 -42.28
CA SER A 144 -1.96 -23.36 -41.08
C SER A 144 -0.64 -23.98 -40.60
N THR A 145 0.21 -24.49 -41.50
CA THR A 145 1.53 -25.01 -41.11
C THR A 145 2.47 -23.89 -40.63
N THR A 146 2.41 -22.71 -41.25
CA THR A 146 3.19 -21.54 -40.80
C THR A 146 2.78 -21.11 -39.38
N ALA A 147 1.47 -21.04 -39.11
CA ALA A 147 0.95 -20.74 -37.77
C ALA A 147 1.33 -21.81 -36.74
N LEU A 148 1.31 -23.10 -37.11
CA LEU A 148 1.76 -24.18 -36.23
C LEU A 148 3.25 -24.04 -35.87
N HIS A 149 4.11 -23.70 -36.83
CA HIS A 149 5.54 -23.46 -36.57
C HIS A 149 5.78 -22.23 -35.68
N GLU A 150 4.92 -21.21 -35.74
CA GLU A 150 4.94 -20.08 -34.83
C GLU A 150 4.59 -20.48 -33.39
N VAL A 151 3.47 -21.19 -33.19
CA VAL A 151 3.05 -21.68 -31.87
C VAL A 151 4.10 -22.61 -31.25
N LEU A 152 4.73 -23.49 -32.03
CA LEU A 152 5.82 -24.35 -31.54
C LEU A 152 7.07 -23.54 -31.11
N ARG A 153 7.37 -22.44 -31.79
CA ARG A 153 8.47 -21.53 -31.44
C ARG A 153 8.18 -20.78 -30.14
N GLU A 154 6.95 -20.28 -29.99
CA GLU A 154 6.48 -19.66 -28.74
C GLU A 154 6.51 -20.65 -27.58
N GLN A 155 6.07 -21.89 -27.78
CA GLN A 155 6.14 -22.95 -26.77
C GLN A 155 7.57 -23.22 -26.30
N GLN A 156 8.54 -23.29 -27.23
CA GLN A 156 9.96 -23.43 -26.87
C GLN A 156 10.50 -22.22 -26.11
N GLY A 157 10.09 -21.00 -26.50
CA GLY A 157 10.42 -19.78 -25.77
C GLY A 157 9.89 -19.78 -24.34
N LEU A 158 8.63 -20.20 -24.14
CA LEU A 158 7.99 -20.32 -22.83
C LEU A 158 8.64 -21.43 -21.98
N GLN A 159 9.00 -22.58 -22.56
CA GLN A 159 9.73 -23.64 -21.85
C GLN A 159 11.09 -23.17 -21.35
N LYS A 160 11.82 -22.40 -22.18
CA LYS A 160 13.09 -21.79 -21.77
C LYS A 160 12.87 -20.77 -20.63
N ALA A 161 11.93 -19.84 -20.79
CA ALA A 161 11.62 -18.83 -19.77
C ALA A 161 11.19 -19.47 -18.44
N PHE A 162 10.42 -20.57 -18.48
CA PHE A 162 10.07 -21.34 -17.29
C PHE A 162 11.30 -21.94 -16.59
N HIS A 163 12.25 -22.49 -17.35
CA HIS A 163 13.50 -23.03 -16.81
C HIS A 163 14.41 -21.94 -16.23
N ASP A 164 14.50 -20.78 -16.90
CA ASP A 164 15.25 -19.61 -16.42
C ASP A 164 14.64 -19.08 -15.10
N VAL A 165 13.30 -19.05 -14.97
CA VAL A 165 12.61 -18.73 -13.71
C VAL A 165 12.86 -19.79 -12.63
N GLN A 166 12.80 -21.08 -12.97
CA GLN A 166 13.03 -22.18 -12.03
C GLN A 166 14.46 -22.16 -11.45
N THR A 167 15.46 -21.87 -12.29
CA THR A 167 16.86 -21.75 -11.86
C THR A 167 17.11 -20.48 -11.03
N SER A 168 16.49 -19.34 -11.40
CA SER A 168 16.52 -18.12 -10.59
C SER A 168 15.87 -18.33 -9.21
N ALA A 169 14.72 -19.01 -9.15
CA ALA A 169 14.04 -19.32 -7.90
C ALA A 169 14.87 -20.24 -7.00
N ALA A 170 15.55 -21.24 -7.57
CA ALA A 170 16.46 -22.11 -6.81
C ALA A 170 17.63 -21.31 -6.18
N ALA A 171 18.23 -20.38 -6.93
CA ALA A 171 19.29 -19.51 -6.42
C ALA A 171 18.80 -18.54 -5.32
N GLU A 172 17.57 -18.01 -5.45
CA GLU A 172 16.93 -17.20 -4.41
C GLU A 172 16.64 -18.00 -3.13
N ILE A 173 16.24 -19.27 -3.24
CA ILE A 173 16.02 -20.15 -2.08
C ILE A 173 17.35 -20.42 -1.38
N GLU A 174 18.41 -20.79 -2.13
CA GLU A 174 19.74 -21.01 -1.55
C GLU A 174 20.30 -19.76 -0.84
N LEU A 175 20.00 -18.56 -1.37
CA LEU A 175 20.36 -17.29 -0.72
C LEU A 175 19.58 -17.06 0.58
N ARG A 176 18.26 -17.31 0.59
CA ARG A 176 17.43 -17.20 1.80
C ARG A 176 17.85 -18.19 2.88
N ASP A 177 18.16 -19.43 2.51
CA ASP A 177 18.62 -20.46 3.47
C ASP A 177 19.95 -20.06 4.14
N LYS A 178 20.87 -19.44 3.38
CA LYS A 178 22.11 -18.88 3.95
C LYS A 178 21.85 -17.73 4.92
N GLN A 179 20.91 -16.84 4.58
CA GLN A 179 20.52 -15.72 5.47
C GLN A 179 19.84 -16.21 6.75
N LEU A 180 19.01 -17.26 6.67
CA LEU A 180 18.40 -17.90 7.84
C LEU A 180 19.46 -18.50 8.76
N LEU A 181 20.41 -19.27 8.23
CA LEU A 181 21.53 -19.84 8.99
C LEU A 181 22.40 -18.76 9.65
N GLU A 182 22.63 -17.62 8.98
CA GLU A 182 23.37 -16.50 9.57
C GLU A 182 22.58 -15.86 10.72
N MET A 183 21.27 -15.62 10.56
CA MET A 183 20.42 -15.09 11.63
C MET A 183 20.31 -16.05 12.82
N GLU A 184 20.23 -17.36 12.61
CA GLU A 184 20.26 -18.36 13.68
C GLU A 184 21.59 -18.29 14.47
N GLY A 185 22.73 -18.22 13.77
CA GLY A 185 24.03 -18.04 14.42
C GLY A 185 24.16 -16.72 15.20
N GLN A 186 23.59 -15.63 14.69
CA GLN A 186 23.52 -14.35 15.40
C GLN A 186 22.60 -14.44 16.64
N MET A 187 21.43 -15.09 16.53
CA MET A 187 20.52 -15.32 17.65
C MET A 187 21.17 -16.14 18.76
N ASP A 188 21.92 -17.21 18.43
CA ASP A 188 22.65 -18.00 19.42
C ASP A 188 23.75 -17.19 20.12
N MET A 189 24.46 -16.32 19.41
CA MET A 189 25.41 -15.37 20.03
C MET A 189 24.70 -14.38 20.97
N VAL A 190 23.55 -13.84 20.57
CA VAL A 190 22.76 -12.93 21.41
C VAL A 190 22.20 -13.66 22.64
N ALA A 191 21.70 -14.88 22.49
CA ALA A 191 21.18 -15.70 23.59
C ALA A 191 22.28 -16.05 24.59
N THR A 192 23.45 -16.49 24.12
CA THR A 192 24.59 -16.85 24.98
C THR A 192 25.20 -15.62 25.69
N THR A 193 25.32 -14.49 25.02
CA THR A 193 25.79 -13.23 25.64
C THR A 193 24.79 -12.67 26.64
N SER A 194 23.49 -12.69 26.32
CA SER A 194 22.41 -12.31 27.23
C SER A 194 22.39 -13.18 28.49
N ALA A 195 22.40 -14.51 28.34
CA ALA A 195 22.43 -15.45 29.47
C ALA A 195 23.69 -15.27 30.35
N LYS A 196 24.84 -14.90 29.76
CA LYS A 196 26.05 -14.56 30.52
C LYS A 196 25.90 -13.24 31.30
N ALA A 197 25.31 -12.21 30.69
CA ALA A 197 25.03 -10.94 31.34
C ALA A 197 24.00 -11.08 32.47
N GLU A 198 22.95 -11.87 32.26
CA GLU A 198 21.91 -12.16 33.25
C GLU A 198 22.47 -12.95 34.44
N ARG A 199 23.28 -14.01 34.21
CA ARG A 199 24.03 -14.68 35.27
C ARG A 199 24.95 -13.71 36.04
N GLY A 200 25.51 -12.71 35.36
CA GLY A 200 26.27 -11.62 35.98
C GLY A 200 25.42 -10.76 36.91
N ARG A 201 24.27 -10.26 36.43
CA ARG A 201 23.32 -9.49 37.26
C ARG A 201 22.79 -10.30 38.44
N ASN A 202 22.41 -11.57 38.24
CA ASN A 202 21.86 -12.40 39.31
C ASN A 202 22.89 -12.65 40.42
N LYS A 203 24.18 -12.81 40.10
CA LYS A 203 25.24 -12.83 41.11
C LYS A 203 25.35 -11.51 41.88
N GLN A 204 25.23 -10.38 41.19
CA GLN A 204 25.26 -9.05 41.83
C GLN A 204 24.04 -8.81 42.72
N VAL A 205 22.83 -9.18 42.27
CA VAL A 205 21.59 -9.08 43.05
C VAL A 205 21.65 -9.97 44.28
N ASN A 206 22.09 -11.23 44.16
CA ASN A 206 22.25 -12.11 45.31
C ASN A 206 23.24 -11.54 46.35
N GLY A 207 24.40 -11.04 45.90
CA GLY A 207 25.38 -10.39 46.78
C GLY A 207 24.94 -9.02 47.34
N LEU A 208 23.88 -8.42 46.81
CA LEU A 208 23.20 -7.27 47.42
C LEU A 208 22.14 -7.71 48.43
N ASN A 209 21.40 -8.78 48.15
CA ASN A 209 20.41 -9.35 49.06
C ASN A 209 21.08 -9.92 50.34
N GLU A 210 22.24 -10.56 50.24
CA GLU A 210 23.04 -10.98 51.40
C GLU A 210 23.48 -9.79 52.28
N LYS A 211 23.83 -8.66 51.66
CA LYS A 211 24.16 -7.41 52.37
C LYS A 211 22.93 -6.73 52.98
N LEU A 212 21.77 -6.87 52.35
CA LEU A 212 20.50 -6.39 52.89
C LEU A 212 20.11 -7.20 54.13
N ALA A 213 20.14 -8.54 54.04
CA ALA A 213 19.81 -9.43 55.15
C ALA A 213 20.72 -9.20 56.38
N THR A 214 22.03 -9.06 56.17
CA THR A 214 22.98 -8.74 57.26
C THR A 214 22.78 -7.33 57.85
N ALA A 215 22.31 -6.36 57.05
CA ALA A 215 21.92 -5.05 57.56
C ALA A 215 20.60 -5.10 58.34
N GLU A 216 19.62 -5.89 57.91
CA GLU A 216 18.34 -6.12 58.60
C GLU A 216 18.56 -6.80 59.96
N GLU A 217 19.43 -7.83 60.02
CA GLU A 217 19.86 -8.48 61.26
C GLU A 217 20.50 -7.47 62.23
N SER A 218 21.45 -6.66 61.74
CA SER A 218 22.08 -5.60 62.56
C SER A 218 21.10 -4.53 63.03
N ILE A 219 20.09 -4.17 62.23
CA ILE A 219 19.02 -3.25 62.65
C ILE A 219 18.15 -3.88 63.75
N GLN A 220 17.84 -5.17 63.65
CA GLN A 220 17.07 -5.87 64.66
C GLN A 220 17.84 -6.01 65.99
N ASP A 221 19.14 -6.26 65.95
CA ASP A 221 19.99 -6.26 67.15
C ASP A 221 20.08 -4.89 67.82
N LEU A 222 20.22 -3.81 67.02
CA LEU A 222 20.18 -2.44 67.54
C LEU A 222 18.82 -2.12 68.18
N LYS A 223 17.72 -2.57 67.56
CA LYS A 223 16.37 -2.43 68.12
C LYS A 223 16.24 -3.17 69.47
N ASN A 224 16.65 -4.43 69.54
CA ASN A 224 16.66 -5.23 70.78
C ASN A 224 17.46 -4.53 71.89
N THR A 225 18.62 -3.94 71.53
CA THR A 225 19.48 -3.19 72.46
C THR A 225 18.82 -1.90 72.96
N ILE A 226 18.13 -1.17 72.08
CA ILE A 226 17.36 0.03 72.46
C ILE A 226 16.21 -0.34 73.40
N GLU A 227 15.47 -1.42 73.11
CA GLU A 227 14.37 -1.90 73.97
C GLU A 227 14.89 -2.29 75.37
N ALA A 228 16.04 -2.96 75.46
CA ALA A 228 16.70 -3.27 76.74
C ALA A 228 17.10 -2.01 77.53
N HIS A 229 17.68 -1.00 76.88
CA HIS A 229 18.01 0.27 77.53
C HIS A 229 16.77 1.08 77.95
N VAL A 230 15.68 1.03 77.18
CA VAL A 230 14.40 1.65 77.57
C VAL A 230 13.86 0.98 78.83
N ALA A 231 13.89 -0.35 78.91
CA ALA A 231 13.50 -1.11 80.10
C ALA A 231 14.35 -0.75 81.34
N GLU A 232 15.68 -0.65 81.17
CA GLU A 232 16.59 -0.21 82.21
C GLU A 232 16.27 1.22 82.70
N ILE A 233 16.03 2.15 81.77
CA ILE A 233 15.64 3.54 82.09
C ILE A 233 14.31 3.58 82.86
N THR A 234 13.33 2.75 82.52
CA THR A 234 12.07 2.67 83.29
C THR A 234 12.30 2.17 84.72
N VAL A 235 13.10 1.11 84.91
CA VAL A 235 13.46 0.61 86.25
C VAL A 235 14.23 1.66 87.05
N LEU A 236 15.15 2.40 86.43
CA LEU A 236 15.88 3.49 87.08
C LEU A 236 14.96 4.66 87.47
N LYS A 237 13.97 5.00 86.65
CA LYS A 237 12.94 6.00 87.00
C LYS A 237 12.08 5.56 88.17
N GLU A 238 11.62 4.30 88.20
CA GLU A 238 10.86 3.77 89.34
C GLU A 238 11.70 3.74 90.63
N ARG A 239 12.99 3.38 90.53
CA ARG A 239 13.94 3.46 91.66
C ARG A 239 14.16 4.89 92.13
N LEU A 240 14.21 5.86 91.23
CA LEU A 240 14.32 7.28 91.57
C LEU A 240 13.05 7.77 92.30
N VAL A 241 11.87 7.54 91.73
CA VAL A 241 10.58 7.91 92.34
C VAL A 241 10.40 7.25 93.71
N THR A 242 10.75 5.97 93.85
CA THR A 242 10.70 5.29 95.16
C THR A 242 11.76 5.81 96.14
N ALA A 243 12.95 6.19 95.70
CA ALA A 243 13.93 6.88 96.54
C ALA A 243 13.47 8.27 96.98
N GLU A 244 12.90 9.08 96.08
CA GLU A 244 12.31 10.39 96.37
C GLU A 244 11.12 10.29 97.33
N SER A 245 10.30 9.24 97.22
CA SER A 245 9.20 9.01 98.18
C SER A 245 9.67 8.63 99.59
N ARG A 246 10.82 7.95 99.71
CA ARG A 246 11.43 7.55 101.01
C ARG A 246 12.25 8.68 101.63
N SER A 247 13.00 9.39 100.80
CA SER A 247 13.70 10.61 101.15
C SER A 247 12.77 11.79 100.89
N ASN A 248 11.70 11.94 101.67
CA ASN A 248 10.92 13.18 101.63
C ASN A 248 11.79 14.31 102.26
N PRO A 249 12.41 15.19 101.45
CA PRO A 249 13.32 16.18 102.00
C PRO A 249 12.54 17.20 102.85
N GLU A 250 11.26 17.42 102.57
CA GLU A 250 10.42 18.36 103.30
C GLU A 250 10.08 17.85 104.70
N SER A 251 9.85 16.53 104.88
CA SER A 251 9.65 15.98 106.23
C SER A 251 10.93 16.08 107.06
N ARG A 252 12.09 15.78 106.46
CA ARG A 252 13.39 15.90 107.13
C ARG A 252 13.76 17.36 107.44
N ILE A 253 13.44 18.28 106.53
CA ILE A 253 13.60 19.73 106.74
C ILE A 253 12.63 20.23 107.82
N LYS A 254 11.42 19.67 107.93
CA LYS A 254 10.47 19.98 109.00
C LYS A 254 10.98 19.52 110.36
N GLU A 255 11.43 18.26 110.49
CA GLU A 255 12.10 17.75 111.71
C GLU A 255 13.27 18.64 112.14
N LEU A 256 14.09 19.09 111.18
CA LEU A 256 15.21 19.99 111.44
C LEU A 256 14.75 21.41 111.84
N ARG A 257 13.65 21.93 111.30
CA ARG A 257 13.07 23.20 111.74
C ARG A 257 12.49 23.11 113.16
N ASP A 258 11.78 22.03 113.47
CA ASP A 258 11.16 21.83 114.77
C ASP A 258 12.22 21.65 115.87
N THR A 259 13.31 20.92 115.58
CA THR A 259 14.46 20.81 116.50
C THR A 259 15.25 22.12 116.64
N ILE A 260 15.46 22.89 115.56
CA ILE A 260 16.04 24.24 115.64
C ILE A 260 15.17 25.17 116.50
N LYS A 261 13.83 25.11 116.37
CA LYS A 261 12.91 25.91 117.18
C LYS A 261 13.03 25.59 118.67
N SER A 262 13.03 24.30 119.02
CA SER A 262 13.22 23.84 120.41
C SER A 262 14.59 24.27 120.99
N LEU A 263 15.65 24.27 120.19
CA LEU A 263 16.97 24.77 120.62
C LEU A 263 16.98 26.29 120.84
N ILE A 264 16.22 27.06 120.06
CA ILE A 264 16.07 28.51 120.27
C ILE A 264 15.30 28.77 121.58
N GLU A 265 14.20 28.06 121.81
CA GLU A 265 13.40 28.16 123.04
C GLU A 265 14.26 27.85 124.27
N SER A 266 15.00 26.73 124.27
CA SER A 266 15.91 26.37 125.36
C SER A 266 17.06 27.38 125.56
N ASN A 267 17.60 27.98 124.49
CA ASN A 267 18.57 29.07 124.64
C ASN A 267 17.95 30.33 125.27
N THR A 268 16.70 30.69 124.95
CA THR A 268 16.05 31.85 125.60
C THR A 268 15.77 31.61 127.08
N GLU A 269 15.47 30.37 127.49
CA GLU A 269 15.38 29.98 128.90
C GLU A 269 16.75 30.11 129.59
N LEU A 270 17.82 29.61 128.97
CA LEU A 270 19.19 29.73 129.49
C LEU A 270 19.67 31.19 129.58
N GLU A 271 19.29 32.05 128.63
CA GLU A 271 19.58 33.48 128.69
C GLU A 271 18.88 34.15 129.89
N GLY A 272 17.62 33.80 130.17
CA GLY A 272 16.91 34.25 131.37
C GLY A 272 17.53 33.74 132.69
N VAL A 273 18.03 32.50 132.72
CA VAL A 273 18.82 31.98 133.85
C VAL A 273 20.14 32.75 134.01
N ILE A 274 20.81 33.10 132.91
CA ILE A 274 22.03 33.91 132.93
C ILE A 274 21.75 35.34 133.42
N GLU A 275 20.63 35.96 133.05
CA GLU A 275 20.26 37.29 133.53
C GLU A 275 19.87 37.30 135.01
N SER A 276 19.11 36.31 135.48
CA SER A 276 18.83 36.18 136.92
C SER A 276 20.09 35.90 137.76
N LEU A 277 21.03 35.09 137.25
CA LEU A 277 22.35 34.89 137.88
C LEU A 277 23.21 36.16 137.85
N LYS A 278 23.15 36.98 136.79
CA LYS A 278 23.82 38.30 136.76
C LYS A 278 23.22 39.26 137.79
N ALA A 279 21.88 39.33 137.89
CA ALA A 279 21.19 40.18 138.86
C ALA A 279 21.51 39.76 140.31
N SER A 280 21.49 38.45 140.60
CA SER A 280 21.94 37.91 141.90
C SER A 280 23.40 38.28 142.17
N LYS A 281 24.29 38.12 141.17
CA LYS A 281 25.70 38.45 141.34
C LYS A 281 25.96 39.95 141.52
N GLU A 282 25.18 40.82 140.89
CA GLU A 282 25.28 42.27 141.11
C GLU A 282 24.78 42.67 142.50
N HIS A 283 23.74 41.99 143.02
CA HIS A 283 23.32 42.13 144.41
C HIS A 283 24.41 41.66 145.38
N ASP A 284 24.98 40.48 145.17
CA ASP A 284 26.11 39.96 145.96
C ASP A 284 27.33 40.89 145.90
N LEU A 285 27.62 41.47 144.72
CA LEU A 285 28.74 42.40 144.54
C LEU A 285 28.49 43.73 145.28
N ALA A 286 27.24 44.21 145.33
CA ALA A 286 26.88 45.39 146.12
C ALA A 286 27.05 45.14 147.62
N VAL A 287 26.59 43.98 148.12
CA VAL A 287 26.81 43.55 149.51
C VAL A 287 28.30 43.41 149.81
N GLN A 288 29.09 42.84 148.89
CA GLN A 288 30.52 42.66 149.04
C GLN A 288 31.28 44.00 149.00
N GLN A 289 30.86 44.97 148.19
CA GLN A 289 31.40 46.34 148.20
C GLN A 289 31.07 47.08 149.49
N GLN A 290 29.85 46.90 150.04
CA GLN A 290 29.47 47.46 151.33
C GLN A 290 30.31 46.87 152.48
N ALA A 291 30.57 45.56 152.47
CA ALA A 291 31.47 44.90 153.41
C ALA A 291 32.93 45.37 153.25
N LEU A 292 33.44 45.50 152.02
CA LEU A 292 34.79 45.99 151.75
C LEU A 292 34.98 47.47 152.11
N ALA A 293 33.93 48.30 152.03
CA ALA A 293 33.96 49.68 152.54
C ALA A 293 34.11 49.75 154.07
N MET A 294 33.52 48.79 154.82
CA MET A 294 33.73 48.67 156.26
C MET A 294 35.14 48.13 156.59
N ILE A 295 35.61 47.10 155.86
CA ILE A 295 36.93 46.51 156.08
C ILE A 295 38.07 47.48 155.72
N SER A 296 37.90 48.33 154.69
CA SER A 296 38.89 49.35 154.32
C SER A 296 38.95 50.54 155.29
N ARG A 297 37.88 50.81 156.06
CA ARG A 297 37.97 51.71 157.23
C ARG A 297 38.71 51.09 158.42
N ALA A 298 38.65 49.77 158.59
CA ALA A 298 39.33 49.06 159.68
C ALA A 298 40.84 48.81 159.40
N ARG A 299 41.23 48.60 158.14
CA ARG A 299 42.61 48.21 157.75
C ARG A 299 43.57 49.38 157.48
N ALA A 300 43.26 50.58 157.95
CA ALA A 300 44.16 51.74 157.83
C ALA A 300 45.13 51.93 159.01
N LEU A 301 45.09 51.05 160.03
CA LEU A 301 45.86 51.20 161.28
C LEU A 301 46.83 50.06 161.61
N GLU A 302 46.78 48.90 160.94
CA GLU A 302 47.65 47.77 161.28
C GLU A 302 48.40 47.22 160.05
N SER A 303 49.71 47.48 160.09
CA SER A 303 50.84 46.63 159.63
C SER A 303 50.62 45.66 158.45
N GLY A 304 51.37 45.93 157.38
CA GLY A 304 52.58 45.15 157.07
C GLY A 304 52.42 43.78 156.38
N GLU A 305 53.24 43.60 155.33
CA GLU A 305 53.72 42.28 154.84
C GLU A 305 52.66 41.30 154.25
N VAL A 306 52.95 40.41 153.29
CA VAL A 306 54.01 40.30 152.27
C VAL A 306 53.53 39.25 151.23
N LEU A 307 54.00 39.28 149.96
CA LEU A 307 53.92 38.15 148.98
C LEU A 307 52.52 37.67 148.51
N GLU A 308 52.30 36.98 147.37
CA GLU A 308 53.01 36.89 146.06
C GLU A 308 52.05 36.22 145.02
N ILE A 309 52.51 36.04 143.76
CA ILE A 309 52.07 35.01 142.79
C ILE A 309 50.62 35.15 142.25
N GLN A 310 50.40 35.79 141.08
CA GLN A 310 50.61 35.26 139.71
C GLN A 310 49.45 34.38 139.19
N ARG A 311 48.71 34.85 138.17
CA ARG A 311 48.65 34.22 136.82
C ARG A 311 47.80 34.97 135.79
N HIS A 312 48.18 34.75 134.54
CA HIS A 312 47.95 35.60 133.38
C HIS A 312 46.49 35.91 133.00
N ARG A 313 46.31 37.20 132.70
CA ARG A 313 45.15 37.82 132.07
C ARG A 313 45.45 38.03 130.58
N ARG A 314 44.42 38.07 129.73
CA ARG A 314 44.36 38.76 128.40
C ARG A 314 45.06 38.03 127.23
N ARG A 315 44.60 38.12 125.96
CA ARG A 315 43.43 38.83 125.36
C ARG A 315 43.15 38.32 123.93
N ARG A 316 41.91 38.57 123.43
CA ARG A 316 41.48 39.15 122.12
C ARG A 316 42.34 38.87 120.85
N SER A 317 41.78 38.71 119.64
CA SER A 317 40.42 38.96 119.13
C SER A 317 40.27 38.48 117.66
N SER A 318 39.06 38.68 117.11
CA SER A 318 38.76 39.01 115.69
C SER A 318 38.98 37.94 114.60
N SER A 319 37.86 37.36 114.19
CA SER A 319 37.51 36.88 112.83
C SER A 319 37.61 37.99 111.75
N PRO A 320 37.28 37.76 110.46
CA PRO A 320 37.20 36.54 109.63
C PRO A 320 38.15 36.72 108.40
N PRO A 321 37.79 36.69 107.07
CA PRO A 321 36.83 35.89 106.28
C PRO A 321 37.33 35.28 104.93
N SER A 322 36.64 34.21 104.50
CA SER A 322 36.27 33.90 103.10
C SER A 322 37.26 33.29 102.07
N GLN A 323 36.61 32.67 101.06
CA GLN A 323 37.04 32.37 99.67
C GLN A 323 37.88 31.11 99.33
N ARG A 324 37.13 30.15 98.76
CA ARG A 324 37.25 29.61 97.39
C ARG A 324 38.57 28.97 96.91
N SER A 325 38.38 27.70 96.48
CA SER A 325 38.64 27.18 95.13
C SER A 325 39.86 26.28 94.85
N ARG A 326 39.50 25.19 94.12
CA ARG A 326 40.23 24.48 93.04
C ARG A 326 41.18 23.31 93.36
N SER A 327 40.64 22.13 92.97
CA SER A 327 41.21 21.23 91.96
C SER A 327 42.39 20.31 92.31
N ARG A 328 42.18 18.99 92.10
CA ARG A 328 43.09 18.14 91.29
C ARG A 328 42.55 16.72 91.06
N SER A 329 42.53 16.31 89.78
CA SER A 329 42.78 14.97 89.21
C SER A 329 42.93 15.21 87.69
N ARG A 330 44.11 15.13 87.07
CA ARG A 330 44.87 13.93 86.66
C ARG A 330 43.97 12.89 85.96
N SER A 331 44.02 12.67 84.64
CA SER A 331 45.14 12.25 83.74
C SER A 331 45.60 10.82 84.07
N LEU A 332 45.79 9.87 83.14
CA LEU A 332 46.20 9.92 81.72
C LEU A 332 45.69 8.67 80.97
N LEU A 333 45.53 8.72 79.64
CA LEU A 333 46.36 7.99 78.64
C LEU A 333 45.71 7.92 77.24
N SER A 334 46.55 8.13 76.23
CA SER A 334 46.28 8.13 74.78
C SER A 334 46.69 6.75 74.17
N PRO A 335 46.90 6.51 72.83
CA PRO A 335 46.79 7.39 71.65
C PRO A 335 46.28 6.78 70.31
N SER A 336 46.21 7.66 69.29
CA SER A 336 46.24 7.39 67.82
C SER A 336 44.95 6.86 67.19
N LEU A 337 44.45 7.44 66.07
CA LEU A 337 45.10 7.45 64.75
C LEU A 337 44.72 8.67 63.88
N LYS A 338 45.55 8.92 62.85
CA LYS A 338 45.38 9.98 61.84
C LYS A 338 44.34 9.57 60.78
N ARG A 339 43.50 10.51 60.31
CA ARG A 339 43.20 10.65 58.85
C ARG A 339 42.55 11.99 58.46
N ARG A 340 43.27 12.76 57.64
CA ARG A 340 42.69 13.74 56.69
C ARG A 340 41.88 12.99 55.64
N ARG A 341 40.80 13.59 55.11
CA ARG A 341 40.52 13.59 53.66
C ARG A 341 40.02 14.96 53.21
N TYR A 342 40.46 15.36 52.02
CA TYR A 342 40.12 16.60 51.34
C TYR A 342 38.97 16.38 50.36
N LEU A 343 38.25 17.47 50.06
CA LEU A 343 37.41 17.64 48.87
C LEU A 343 38.25 17.61 47.59
N SER A 344 37.77 16.97 46.52
CA SER A 344 38.21 17.10 45.11
C SER A 344 37.38 16.15 44.20
N PRO A 345 37.33 16.34 42.87
CA PRO A 345 36.06 16.55 42.15
C PRO A 345 35.62 15.37 41.27
N PRO A 346 34.41 15.40 40.66
CA PRO A 346 34.02 14.42 39.65
C PRO A 346 34.93 14.53 38.42
N ARG A 347 35.42 13.39 37.93
CA ARG A 347 36.04 13.27 36.60
C ARG A 347 35.11 12.53 35.68
N HIS A 348 35.06 12.98 34.43
CA HIS A 348 34.37 12.30 33.34
C HIS A 348 34.99 10.92 33.09
N ASP A 349 34.16 9.88 33.05
CA ASP A 349 34.54 8.64 32.38
C ASP A 349 34.39 8.82 30.87
N ALA A 350 35.53 8.88 30.19
CA ALA A 350 35.61 8.71 28.75
C ALA A 350 35.49 7.21 28.41
N GLY A 351 34.26 6.69 28.48
CA GLY A 351 33.92 5.29 28.20
C GLY A 351 33.17 5.13 26.89
N GLY A 352 33.83 5.39 25.76
CA GLY A 352 33.27 5.22 24.42
C GLY A 352 33.12 3.74 24.04
N GLY A 353 32.03 3.10 24.48
CA GLY A 353 31.52 1.89 23.84
C GLY A 353 30.64 2.25 22.64
N PRO A 354 30.60 1.44 21.57
CA PRO A 354 29.75 1.73 20.42
C PRO A 354 28.28 1.68 20.85
N LEU A 355 27.61 2.83 20.77
CA LEU A 355 26.16 2.86 20.73
C LEU A 355 25.73 2.07 19.51
N PHE A 356 24.98 0.98 19.73
CA PHE A 356 24.10 0.47 18.70
C PHE A 356 23.14 1.60 18.35
N ALA A 357 23.28 2.13 17.13
CA ALA A 357 22.26 3.00 16.58
C ALA A 357 20.95 2.18 16.53
N PRO A 358 19.82 2.69 17.04
CA PRO A 358 18.53 2.12 16.68
C PRO A 358 18.36 2.28 15.18
N ASP A 359 17.84 1.26 14.50
CA ASP A 359 17.76 1.15 13.04
C ASP A 359 17.50 2.50 12.36
N ASP A 360 18.55 3.10 11.78
CA ASP A 360 18.45 4.41 11.13
C ASP A 360 17.47 4.26 9.97
N PRO A 361 16.33 4.99 9.96
CA PRO A 361 15.39 4.91 8.87
C PRO A 361 16.08 5.35 7.57
N GLU A 362 15.88 4.58 6.50
CA GLU A 362 16.49 4.85 5.19
C GLU A 362 16.39 6.35 4.84
N PRO A 363 17.48 6.96 4.31
CA PRO A 363 17.57 8.40 4.18
C PRO A 363 16.42 8.97 3.35
N ILE A 364 15.47 9.59 4.05
CA ILE A 364 14.29 10.25 3.48
C ILE A 364 14.76 11.13 2.32
N SER A 365 14.20 10.91 1.12
CA SER A 365 14.67 11.61 -0.07
C SER A 365 14.70 13.13 0.17
N ALA A 366 15.75 13.80 -0.29
CA ALA A 366 15.95 15.23 -0.02
C ALA A 366 14.73 16.08 -0.43
N GLN A 367 14.02 15.65 -1.48
CA GLN A 367 12.75 16.22 -1.91
C GLN A 367 11.65 16.12 -0.84
N ARG A 368 11.45 14.94 -0.23
CA ARG A 368 10.45 14.72 0.81
C ARG A 368 10.81 15.48 2.09
N THR A 369 12.08 15.53 2.46
CA THR A 369 12.57 16.36 3.59
C THR A 369 12.26 17.84 3.35
N ALA A 370 12.51 18.36 2.15
CA ALA A 370 12.16 19.74 1.78
C ALA A 370 10.64 20.00 1.79
N CYS A 371 9.83 19.10 1.25
CA CYS A 371 8.37 19.21 1.26
C CYS A 371 7.79 19.16 2.69
N ASN A 372 8.30 18.27 3.54
CA ASN A 372 7.94 18.18 4.95
C ASN A 372 8.28 19.48 5.70
N PHE A 373 9.49 20.02 5.50
CA PHE A 373 9.92 21.27 6.11
C PHE A 373 9.03 22.46 5.68
N TYR A 374 8.72 22.55 4.38
CA TYR A 374 7.78 23.55 3.86
C TYR A 374 6.37 23.39 4.44
N MET A 375 5.87 22.17 4.63
CA MET A 375 4.56 21.95 5.23
C MET A 375 4.51 22.25 6.73
N ALA A 376 5.62 22.06 7.45
CA ALA A 376 5.72 22.36 8.88
C ALA A 376 5.64 23.86 9.22
N GLN A 377 5.84 24.77 8.25
CA GLN A 377 5.73 26.21 8.48
C GLN A 377 4.27 26.70 8.63
N PHE A 378 3.28 25.92 8.20
CA PHE A 378 1.87 26.30 8.30
C PHE A 378 1.39 26.16 9.75
N LYS A 379 0.66 27.17 10.24
CA LYS A 379 0.15 27.14 11.61
C LYS A 379 -0.94 26.08 11.76
N ILE A 380 -0.79 25.25 12.77
CA ILE A 380 -1.80 24.31 13.24
C ILE A 380 -2.98 25.11 13.84
N PRO A 381 -4.24 24.75 13.56
CA PRO A 381 -5.41 25.36 14.18
C PRO A 381 -5.48 25.09 15.69
N PHE A 382 -5.97 26.03 16.49
CA PHE A 382 -6.07 25.91 17.96
C PHE A 382 -6.89 24.71 18.49
N LYS A 383 -7.70 24.06 17.65
CA LYS A 383 -8.40 22.83 18.00
C LYS A 383 -7.53 21.64 17.63
N SER A 384 -7.00 20.94 18.65
CA SER A 384 -6.33 19.67 18.44
C SER A 384 -7.24 18.68 17.71
N ARG A 385 -6.66 18.01 16.73
CA ARG A 385 -7.21 16.81 16.11
C ARG A 385 -7.26 15.72 17.20
N PRO A 386 -8.28 14.85 17.26
CA PRO A 386 -8.20 13.67 18.10
C PRO A 386 -6.94 12.86 17.76
N ASP A 387 -6.18 12.41 18.78
CA ASP A 387 -4.81 11.88 18.65
C ASP A 387 -4.58 10.91 17.46
N HIS A 388 -5.61 10.14 17.11
CA HIS A 388 -5.71 9.54 15.78
C HIS A 388 -7.12 9.71 15.21
N PHE A 389 -7.21 10.06 13.93
CA PHE A 389 -8.48 10.01 13.17
C PHE A 389 -9.11 8.61 13.19
N LEU A 390 -8.29 7.56 13.31
CA LEU A 390 -8.70 6.16 13.52
C LEU A 390 -9.57 5.98 14.77
N ARG A 391 -9.29 6.70 15.88
CA ARG A 391 -10.12 6.68 17.10
C ARG A 391 -11.50 7.33 16.91
N GLY A 392 -11.66 8.18 15.89
CA GLY A 392 -12.97 8.72 15.49
C GLY A 392 -13.92 7.65 14.91
N GLY A 393 -13.39 6.45 14.63
CA GLY A 393 -14.10 5.29 14.14
C GLY A 393 -14.24 5.30 12.62
N CYS A 394 -14.28 4.09 12.06
CA CYS A 394 -14.58 3.87 10.64
C CYS A 394 -15.92 4.54 10.27
N VAL A 395 -15.92 5.24 9.13
CA VAL A 395 -17.11 5.86 8.55
C VAL A 395 -17.88 4.85 7.71
N GLU A 396 -17.17 4.09 6.86
CA GLU A 396 -17.73 3.09 5.93
C GLU A 396 -16.62 2.16 5.42
N ARG A 397 -16.96 0.96 4.90
CA ARG A 397 -16.01 0.04 4.24
C ARG A 397 -15.56 0.60 2.87
N PHE A 398 -14.32 0.37 2.48
CA PHE A 398 -13.71 0.91 1.26
C PHE A 398 -14.50 0.62 -0.02
N HIS A 399 -15.04 -0.60 -0.17
CA HIS A 399 -15.86 -0.97 -1.34
C HIS A 399 -17.18 -0.18 -1.47
N ASN A 400 -17.68 0.41 -0.37
CA ASN A 400 -18.91 1.20 -0.34
C ASN A 400 -18.66 2.70 -0.54
N ILE A 401 -17.40 3.15 -0.68
CA ILE A 401 -17.03 4.56 -0.59
C ILE A 401 -17.69 5.46 -1.65
N ARG A 402 -18.12 4.92 -2.80
CA ARG A 402 -18.97 5.67 -3.76
C ARG A 402 -20.20 6.24 -3.07
N ARG A 403 -20.87 5.48 -2.20
CA ARG A 403 -22.05 5.95 -1.45
C ARG A 403 -21.75 7.14 -0.54
N LEU A 404 -20.50 7.28 -0.07
CA LEU A 404 -20.03 8.42 0.72
C LEU A 404 -19.79 9.66 -0.14
N LEU A 405 -19.37 9.46 -1.39
CA LEU A 405 -19.07 10.51 -2.36
C LEU A 405 -20.33 10.99 -3.09
N ASP A 406 -21.28 10.09 -3.35
CA ASP A 406 -22.64 10.38 -3.81
C ASP A 406 -23.49 11.11 -2.74
N THR A 407 -22.98 11.25 -1.52
CA THR A 407 -23.65 12.03 -0.47
C THR A 407 -23.25 13.51 -0.56
N ASP A 408 -23.65 14.17 -1.64
CA ASP A 408 -23.54 15.63 -1.89
C ASP A 408 -24.17 16.50 -0.77
N ALA A 409 -24.96 15.88 0.11
CA ALA A 409 -25.88 16.51 1.05
C ALA A 409 -25.24 17.15 2.31
N PHE A 410 -23.94 17.49 2.32
CA PHE A 410 -23.25 17.85 3.57
C PHE A 410 -22.37 19.11 3.56
N SER A 411 -21.82 19.55 2.43
CA SER A 411 -21.06 20.81 2.41
C SER A 411 -20.87 21.38 1.01
N SER A 412 -20.68 22.69 0.93
CA SER A 412 -20.15 23.38 -0.25
C SER A 412 -18.68 23.05 -0.57
N ARG A 413 -17.99 22.28 0.29
CA ARG A 413 -16.62 21.82 0.08
C ARG A 413 -16.60 20.55 -0.79
N LYS A 414 -15.62 20.46 -1.68
CA LYS A 414 -15.36 19.24 -2.47
C LYS A 414 -14.87 18.12 -1.54
N THR A 415 -15.12 16.87 -1.92
CA THR A 415 -14.61 15.70 -1.19
C THR A 415 -13.35 15.16 -1.87
N LEU A 416 -12.30 14.90 -1.10
CA LEU A 416 -11.06 14.27 -1.56
C LEU A 416 -10.87 12.96 -0.82
N CYS A 417 -10.78 11.85 -1.55
CA CYS A 417 -10.43 10.55 -0.96
C CYS A 417 -9.02 10.12 -1.42
N LEU A 418 -8.16 9.80 -0.47
CA LEU A 418 -6.79 9.38 -0.71
C LEU A 418 -6.54 7.98 -0.12
N PRO A 419 -6.66 6.92 -0.93
CA PRO A 419 -6.33 5.57 -0.45
C PRO A 419 -4.82 5.39 -0.34
N ASP A 420 -4.34 5.03 0.85
CA ASP A 420 -2.99 4.53 1.15
C ASP A 420 -1.81 5.35 0.55
N ARG A 421 -2.02 6.66 0.31
CA ARG A 421 -1.09 7.59 -0.38
C ARG A 421 -0.78 8.88 0.39
N THR A 422 -1.15 8.92 1.68
CA THR A 422 -1.05 10.13 2.51
C THR A 422 0.12 10.00 3.47
N VAL A 423 1.15 10.82 3.28
CA VAL A 423 2.34 10.86 4.16
C VAL A 423 2.19 12.03 5.13
N TRP A 424 2.15 11.77 6.44
CA TRP A 424 1.99 12.83 7.44
C TRP A 424 3.29 13.62 7.68
N CYS A 425 3.19 14.94 7.80
CA CYS A 425 4.29 15.87 8.04
C CYS A 425 4.30 16.29 9.51
N GLY A 426 5.26 15.78 10.30
CA GLY A 426 5.46 16.15 11.69
C GLY A 426 4.85 15.17 12.71
N GLN A 427 5.27 15.32 13.97
CA GLN A 427 4.96 14.41 15.08
C GLN A 427 3.45 14.32 15.39
N ASP A 428 2.74 15.45 15.29
CA ASP A 428 1.31 15.53 15.61
C ASP A 428 0.39 15.15 14.43
N HIS A 429 0.96 14.73 13.29
CA HIS A 429 0.24 14.28 12.10
C HIS A 429 -0.90 15.22 11.62
N PHE A 430 -0.71 16.55 11.69
CA PHE A 430 -1.73 17.49 11.18
C PHE A 430 -1.68 17.65 9.67
N HIS A 431 -0.53 18.10 9.15
CA HIS A 431 -0.32 18.34 7.74
C HIS A 431 0.13 17.05 7.05
N ALA A 432 -0.10 16.93 5.75
CA ALA A 432 0.34 15.79 4.96
C ALA A 432 0.87 16.19 3.59
N LEU A 433 1.61 15.27 2.97
CA LEU A 433 1.86 15.22 1.54
C LEU A 433 0.95 14.17 0.92
N VAL A 434 0.43 14.47 -0.26
CA VAL A 434 -0.17 13.50 -1.16
C VAL A 434 0.58 13.51 -2.48
N TYR A 435 0.77 12.31 -3.00
CA TYR A 435 1.49 12.06 -4.25
C TYR A 435 0.51 11.61 -5.33
N ALA A 436 0.48 12.33 -6.46
CA ALA A 436 -0.37 12.00 -7.61
C ALA A 436 0.11 10.73 -8.33
N PRO A 437 -0.77 9.93 -8.95
CA PRO A 437 -2.19 10.12 -9.22
C PRO A 437 -3.07 9.87 -8.01
N THR A 438 -4.32 10.31 -8.09
CA THR A 438 -5.35 10.07 -7.07
C THR A 438 -6.58 9.42 -7.68
N LEU A 439 -7.27 8.58 -6.90
CA LEU A 439 -8.54 7.98 -7.34
C LEU A 439 -9.64 9.03 -7.31
N GLU A 440 -10.05 9.50 -8.48
CA GLU A 440 -11.26 10.30 -8.60
C GLU A 440 -12.46 9.35 -8.57
N TYR A 441 -13.42 9.67 -7.71
CA TYR A 441 -14.72 9.00 -7.69
C TYR A 441 -15.74 9.93 -8.32
N SER A 442 -16.19 9.58 -9.52
CA SER A 442 -17.30 10.26 -10.18
C SER A 442 -18.62 9.75 -9.60
N SER A 443 -19.52 10.66 -9.23
CA SER A 443 -20.91 10.32 -8.85
C SER A 443 -21.76 9.84 -10.02
N SER A 444 -21.34 10.14 -11.26
CA SER A 444 -22.03 9.79 -12.50
C SER A 444 -21.32 8.71 -13.33
N GLY A 445 -20.30 8.03 -12.79
CA GLY A 445 -19.45 7.15 -13.60
C GLY A 445 -18.53 6.22 -12.81
N PRO A 446 -17.73 5.38 -13.49
CA PRO A 446 -16.72 4.57 -12.83
C PRO A 446 -15.64 5.46 -12.22
N SER A 447 -15.18 5.11 -11.02
CA SER A 447 -13.97 5.67 -10.42
C SER A 447 -12.78 5.50 -11.36
N ARG A 448 -11.95 6.54 -11.54
CA ARG A 448 -10.78 6.52 -12.43
C ARG A 448 -9.56 7.11 -11.75
N TRP A 449 -8.40 6.58 -12.08
CA TRP A 449 -7.13 7.16 -11.66
C TRP A 449 -6.86 8.41 -12.49
N ARG A 450 -6.77 9.57 -11.81
CA ARG A 450 -6.45 10.84 -12.46
C ARG A 450 -5.00 11.23 -12.18
N PRO A 451 -4.26 11.72 -13.19
CA PRO A 451 -2.98 12.37 -12.96
C PRO A 451 -3.14 13.66 -12.12
N HIS A 452 -2.02 14.30 -11.79
CA HIS A 452 -1.91 15.52 -10.95
C HIS A 452 -2.90 16.65 -11.24
N THR A 453 -3.49 16.69 -12.43
CA THR A 453 -4.53 17.64 -12.85
C THR A 453 -5.65 17.80 -11.82
N HIS A 454 -6.20 16.70 -11.29
CA HIS A 454 -7.30 16.77 -10.31
C HIS A 454 -6.89 17.47 -9.00
N LEU A 455 -5.70 17.20 -8.47
CA LEU A 455 -5.19 17.93 -7.29
C LEU A 455 -4.81 19.38 -7.63
N SER A 456 -4.41 19.65 -8.88
CA SER A 456 -4.13 21.01 -9.37
C SER A 456 -5.39 21.89 -9.37
N ASP A 457 -6.53 21.34 -9.77
CA ASP A 457 -7.85 22.00 -9.74
C ASP A 457 -8.41 22.22 -8.33
N LEU A 458 -7.76 21.61 -7.32
CA LEU A 458 -8.09 21.76 -5.91
C LEU A 458 -7.14 22.72 -5.17
N VAL A 459 -6.10 23.26 -5.82
CA VAL A 459 -5.10 24.13 -5.16
C VAL A 459 -5.76 25.35 -4.52
N ASN A 460 -5.44 25.58 -3.25
CA ASN A 460 -6.04 26.56 -2.33
C ASN A 460 -7.54 26.39 -2.03
N THR A 461 -8.22 25.37 -2.56
CA THR A 461 -9.61 25.03 -2.19
C THR A 461 -9.65 24.23 -0.87
N GLU A 462 -10.78 24.33 -0.15
CA GLU A 462 -11.04 23.50 1.02
C GLU A 462 -11.73 22.19 0.62
N VAL A 463 -11.22 21.08 1.15
CA VAL A 463 -11.72 19.74 0.90
C VAL A 463 -12.02 19.00 2.19
N ASN A 464 -13.08 18.18 2.17
CA ASN A 464 -13.29 17.14 3.17
C ASN A 464 -12.36 15.98 2.82
N LEU A 465 -11.33 15.73 3.65
CA LEU A 465 -10.38 14.65 3.40
C LEU A 465 -10.88 13.34 3.99
N PHE A 466 -10.90 12.31 3.16
CA PHE A 466 -11.09 10.91 3.54
C PHE A 466 -9.82 10.12 3.23
N VAL A 467 -9.44 9.26 4.15
CA VAL A 467 -8.28 8.37 4.02
C VAL A 467 -8.77 6.94 4.23
N SER A 468 -8.38 6.01 3.37
CA SER A 468 -8.54 4.59 3.69
C SER A 468 -7.32 4.07 4.42
N GLU A 469 -7.55 3.10 5.30
CA GLU A 469 -6.53 2.19 5.79
C GLU A 469 -7.13 0.78 5.71
N LYS A 470 -6.47 -0.13 4.99
CA LYS A 470 -6.96 -1.49 4.73
C LYS A 470 -8.35 -1.43 4.05
N SER A 471 -9.38 -2.01 4.67
CA SER A 471 -10.74 -2.06 4.15
C SER A 471 -11.70 -1.00 4.74
N ALA A 472 -11.18 -0.05 5.53
CA ALA A 472 -11.96 0.97 6.24
C ALA A 472 -11.66 2.38 5.72
N VAL A 473 -12.67 3.25 5.71
CA VAL A 473 -12.57 4.66 5.31
C VAL A 473 -12.82 5.54 6.53
N TYR A 474 -11.94 6.51 6.74
CA TYR A 474 -11.99 7.45 7.86
C TYR A 474 -12.08 8.88 7.35
N PHE A 475 -12.88 9.71 8.04
CA PHE A 475 -12.83 11.16 7.86
C PHE A 475 -11.60 11.71 8.59
N ALA A 476 -10.68 12.31 7.83
CA ALA A 476 -9.43 12.83 8.36
C ALA A 476 -9.55 14.27 8.88
N GLY A 477 -10.54 15.03 8.39
CA GLY A 477 -10.78 16.45 8.73
C GLY A 477 -10.99 17.31 7.47
N ILE A 478 -10.97 18.63 7.67
CA ILE A 478 -11.02 19.63 6.59
C ILE A 478 -9.60 20.11 6.30
N TYR A 479 -9.20 20.08 5.03
CA TYR A 479 -7.86 20.40 4.56
C TYR A 479 -7.92 21.43 3.43
N ARG A 480 -6.85 22.21 3.27
CA ARG A 480 -6.61 23.06 2.10
C ARG A 480 -5.47 22.49 1.27
N VAL A 481 -5.70 22.24 -0.02
CA VAL A 481 -4.65 21.72 -0.90
C VAL A 481 -3.65 22.84 -1.21
N LYS A 482 -2.36 22.51 -1.20
CA LYS A 482 -1.24 23.40 -1.47
C LYS A 482 -0.38 22.83 -2.59
N ARG A 483 -0.14 23.66 -3.60
CA ARG A 483 0.87 23.43 -4.63
C ARG A 483 2.25 23.64 -4.01
N LEU A 484 3.20 22.75 -4.31
CA LEU A 484 4.57 22.79 -3.77
C LEU A 484 5.60 23.30 -4.79
N ASP A 485 5.16 23.73 -5.98
CA ASP A 485 6.00 24.37 -6.98
C ASP A 485 6.82 25.51 -6.37
N GLY A 486 8.14 25.48 -6.55
CA GLY A 486 9.07 26.47 -6.00
C GLY A 486 9.62 26.15 -4.60
N VAL A 487 9.23 25.04 -3.96
CA VAL A 487 9.91 24.54 -2.75
C VAL A 487 11.36 24.17 -3.08
N PRO A 488 12.39 24.77 -2.44
CA PRO A 488 13.78 24.48 -2.73
C PRO A 488 14.12 23.00 -2.56
N GLY A 489 14.72 22.38 -3.57
CA GLY A 489 15.04 20.95 -3.58
C GLY A 489 13.89 20.03 -3.99
N TYR A 490 12.66 20.53 -4.13
CA TYR A 490 11.56 19.81 -4.78
C TYR A 490 11.52 20.14 -6.28
N VAL A 491 11.27 19.12 -7.10
CA VAL A 491 11.15 19.26 -8.57
C VAL A 491 9.81 18.62 -8.99
N PRO A 492 8.80 19.43 -9.36
CA PRO A 492 7.55 18.94 -9.93
C PRO A 492 7.79 18.06 -11.16
N GLY A 493 6.94 17.04 -11.35
CA GLY A 493 7.06 16.08 -12.44
C GLY A 493 8.38 15.30 -12.49
N SER A 494 9.17 15.31 -11.41
CA SER A 494 10.39 14.50 -11.34
C SER A 494 10.08 13.01 -11.21
N TRP A 495 11.09 12.23 -11.57
CA TRP A 495 11.05 10.77 -11.50
C TRP A 495 11.00 10.34 -10.04
N LEU A 496 10.08 9.43 -9.73
CA LEU A 496 10.12 8.72 -8.46
C LEU A 496 11.28 7.71 -8.47
N LYS A 497 12.52 8.20 -8.37
CA LYS A 497 13.64 7.40 -7.89
C LYS A 497 13.29 7.00 -6.47
N GLU A 498 13.18 5.69 -6.24
CA GLU A 498 12.63 5.05 -5.03
C GLU A 498 12.77 5.92 -3.78
N VAL A 499 11.66 6.54 -3.37
CA VAL A 499 11.63 7.48 -2.26
C VAL A 499 11.61 6.66 -0.97
N ALA A 500 12.79 6.15 -0.58
CA ALA A 500 13.12 5.50 0.70
C ALA A 500 11.96 4.67 1.28
N GLY A 501 11.69 3.51 0.67
CA GLY A 501 10.68 2.52 1.07
C GLY A 501 9.19 2.91 0.90
N ASP A 502 8.81 4.14 1.28
CA ASP A 502 7.42 4.50 1.58
C ASP A 502 6.50 4.62 0.36
N ILE A 503 7.06 4.89 -0.83
CA ILE A 503 6.30 4.91 -2.09
C ILE A 503 7.02 4.01 -3.09
N SER A 504 6.96 2.71 -2.83
CA SER A 504 7.36 1.71 -3.81
C SER A 504 6.35 1.63 -4.97
N TRP A 505 6.80 1.11 -6.11
CA TRP A 505 5.90 0.74 -7.20
C TRP A 505 4.75 -0.15 -6.70
N ASN A 506 5.05 -1.12 -5.83
CA ASN A 506 4.06 -2.03 -5.24
C ASN A 506 3.04 -1.30 -4.37
N ALA A 507 3.46 -0.35 -3.53
CA ALA A 507 2.54 0.50 -2.75
C ALA A 507 1.64 1.32 -3.66
N MET A 508 2.16 1.84 -4.78
CA MET A 508 1.33 2.49 -5.80
C MET A 508 0.34 1.53 -6.48
N TYR A 509 0.73 0.28 -6.79
CA TYR A 509 -0.16 -0.75 -7.35
C TYR A 509 -1.27 -1.14 -6.37
N GLU A 510 -0.93 -1.33 -5.10
CA GLU A 510 -1.87 -1.64 -4.02
C GLU A 510 -2.86 -0.50 -3.79
N ALA A 511 -2.36 0.73 -3.63
CA ALA A 511 -3.20 1.91 -3.52
C ALA A 511 -4.00 2.18 -4.81
N MET A 512 -3.55 1.70 -5.99
CA MET A 512 -4.36 1.70 -7.22
C MET A 512 -5.54 0.72 -7.19
N ASN A 513 -5.66 -0.05 -6.11
CA ASN A 513 -6.58 -1.15 -5.91
C ASN A 513 -6.43 -2.28 -6.95
N LEU A 514 -5.26 -2.35 -7.61
CA LEU A 514 -4.98 -3.33 -8.67
C LEU A 514 -4.82 -4.76 -8.11
N ARG A 515 -4.50 -4.90 -6.82
CA ARG A 515 -4.50 -6.19 -6.11
C ARG A 515 -5.86 -6.62 -5.56
N SER A 516 -6.74 -5.70 -5.14
CA SER A 516 -7.95 -6.05 -4.38
C SER A 516 -9.25 -6.01 -5.20
N ALA A 517 -9.26 -5.39 -6.39
CA ALA A 517 -10.45 -5.38 -7.25
C ALA A 517 -10.78 -6.74 -7.91
N LEU A 518 -9.82 -7.67 -7.95
CA LEU A 518 -10.01 -9.07 -8.38
C LEU A 518 -9.32 -9.98 -7.38
N GLY A 519 -10.10 -10.64 -6.52
CA GLY A 519 -9.56 -11.70 -5.67
C GLY A 519 -9.14 -12.90 -6.54
N ASP A 520 -7.88 -13.30 -6.42
CA ASP A 520 -7.20 -14.50 -6.93
C ASP A 520 -7.33 -14.86 -8.43
N LEU A 521 -8.17 -14.16 -9.21
CA LEU A 521 -8.26 -14.29 -10.66
C LEU A 521 -7.47 -13.19 -11.36
N TYR A 522 -6.30 -13.59 -11.86
CA TYR A 522 -5.46 -12.92 -12.85
C TYR A 522 -4.77 -11.63 -12.42
N ASP A 523 -3.47 -11.79 -12.13
CA ASP A 523 -2.42 -10.81 -12.39
C ASP A 523 -2.29 -10.58 -13.91
N ASP A 524 -3.33 -10.00 -14.54
CA ASP A 524 -3.35 -9.69 -15.97
C ASP A 524 -2.43 -8.48 -16.25
N PRO A 525 -1.25 -8.70 -16.89
CA PRO A 525 -0.31 -7.62 -17.13
C PRO A 525 -0.87 -6.60 -18.14
N VAL A 526 -1.81 -6.98 -19.01
CA VAL A 526 -2.40 -6.10 -20.03
C VAL A 526 -3.30 -5.07 -19.35
N ARG A 527 -4.22 -5.51 -18.48
CA ARG A 527 -5.08 -4.61 -17.71
C ARG A 527 -4.28 -3.76 -16.73
N ARG A 528 -3.27 -4.33 -16.08
CA ARG A 528 -2.31 -3.58 -15.23
C ARG A 528 -1.63 -2.48 -16.03
N ASN A 529 -1.03 -2.79 -17.19
CA ASN A 529 -0.38 -1.82 -18.06
C ASN A 529 -1.33 -0.75 -18.60
N SER A 530 -2.58 -1.11 -18.91
CA SER A 530 -3.61 -0.15 -19.35
C SER A 530 -3.91 0.89 -18.26
N LEU A 531 -4.08 0.45 -17.00
CA LEU A 531 -4.38 1.35 -15.87
C LEU A 531 -3.18 2.21 -15.46
N ILE A 532 -1.94 1.72 -15.58
CA ILE A 532 -0.75 2.58 -15.44
C ILE A 532 -0.72 3.65 -16.54
N ARG A 533 -1.00 3.29 -17.80
CA ARG A 533 -1.04 4.23 -18.93
C ARG A 533 -2.16 5.27 -18.80
N GLU A 534 -3.31 4.92 -18.24
CA GLU A 534 -4.39 5.88 -17.92
C GLU A 534 -3.93 6.87 -16.83
N ALA A 535 -3.29 6.37 -15.78
CA ALA A 535 -2.83 7.18 -14.65
C ALA A 535 -1.58 8.02 -14.96
N TYR A 536 -0.72 7.53 -15.88
CA TYR A 536 0.54 8.12 -16.31
C TYR A 536 0.66 8.06 -17.85
N PRO A 537 0.00 8.98 -18.59
CA PRO A 537 0.00 8.96 -20.05
C PRO A 537 1.34 9.35 -20.70
N LEU A 538 2.29 9.86 -19.90
CA LEU A 538 3.63 10.23 -20.38
C LEU A 538 4.58 9.03 -20.28
N ALA A 539 5.00 8.53 -21.44
CA ALA A 539 6.06 7.54 -21.53
C ALA A 539 7.45 8.14 -21.29
N ASP A 540 8.39 7.29 -20.90
CA ASP A 540 9.83 7.58 -20.90
C ASP A 540 10.45 7.46 -22.31
N ALA A 541 11.77 7.64 -22.37
CA ALA A 541 12.57 7.48 -23.58
C ALA A 541 12.57 6.04 -24.15
N HIS A 542 12.01 5.07 -23.41
CA HIS A 542 11.90 3.66 -23.79
C HIS A 542 10.45 3.25 -24.10
N GLY A 543 9.49 4.18 -24.08
CA GLY A 543 8.08 3.92 -24.37
C GLY A 543 7.28 3.34 -23.18
N TRP A 544 7.86 3.25 -21.99
CA TRP A 544 7.18 2.76 -20.78
C TRP A 544 6.51 3.91 -20.01
N PRO A 545 5.26 3.74 -19.54
CA PRO A 545 4.58 4.76 -18.77
C PRO A 545 5.33 4.98 -17.45
N SER A 546 5.90 6.18 -17.31
CA SER A 546 6.82 6.46 -16.21
C SER A 546 6.18 7.36 -15.16
N PRO A 547 6.15 6.93 -13.88
CA PRO A 547 5.45 7.65 -12.84
C PRO A 547 6.20 8.93 -12.47
N ARG A 548 5.78 10.01 -13.12
CA ARG A 548 6.05 11.39 -12.69
C ARG A 548 5.07 11.72 -11.59
N VAL A 549 5.59 12.03 -10.41
CA VAL A 549 4.79 12.14 -9.20
C VAL A 549 4.84 13.57 -8.68
N ASP A 550 3.75 14.29 -8.92
CA ASP A 550 3.54 15.59 -8.33
C ASP A 550 3.08 15.46 -6.88
N CYS A 551 3.69 16.25 -6.02
CA CYS A 551 3.49 16.24 -4.58
C CYS A 551 2.71 17.50 -4.20
N PHE A 552 1.61 17.30 -3.48
CA PHE A 552 0.77 18.38 -3.00
C PHE A 552 0.72 18.35 -1.48
N GLY A 553 0.82 19.54 -0.88
CA GLY A 553 0.62 19.73 0.54
C GLY A 553 -0.86 19.69 0.89
N LEU A 554 -1.22 19.08 2.01
CA LEU A 554 -2.55 19.10 2.59
C LEU A 554 -2.46 19.84 3.94
N GLN A 555 -2.84 21.11 3.92
CA GLN A 555 -2.88 21.94 5.12
C GLN A 555 -4.18 21.69 5.89
N PHE A 556 -4.13 20.89 6.95
CA PHE A 556 -5.21 20.76 7.93
C PHE A 556 -5.71 22.13 8.44
N LEU A 557 -7.03 22.33 8.41
CA LEU A 557 -7.69 23.56 8.84
C LEU A 557 -8.57 23.38 10.09
N GLN A 558 -9.23 22.23 10.23
CA GLN A 558 -9.96 21.83 11.44
C GLN A 558 -10.47 20.40 11.34
N PHE A 559 -10.81 19.79 12.47
CA PHE A 559 -11.59 18.56 12.52
C PHE A 559 -13.06 18.88 12.82
N ASP A 560 -13.97 18.37 11.98
CA ASP A 560 -15.40 18.58 12.13
C ASP A 560 -16.08 17.33 12.71
N MET A 561 -16.35 17.37 14.02
CA MET A 561 -16.99 16.28 14.75
C MET A 561 -18.45 16.06 14.33
N GLU A 562 -19.14 17.09 13.82
CA GLU A 562 -20.55 17.00 13.43
C GLU A 562 -20.67 16.32 12.07
N VAL A 563 -19.81 16.68 11.12
CA VAL A 563 -19.65 15.96 9.84
C VAL A 563 -19.33 14.49 10.10
N GLN A 564 -18.36 14.17 10.96
CA GLN A 564 -18.02 12.78 11.26
C GLN A 564 -19.20 12.00 11.87
N LYS A 565 -19.86 12.55 12.89
CA LYS A 565 -21.02 11.92 13.54
C LYS A 565 -22.13 11.66 12.52
N THR A 566 -22.46 12.67 11.70
CA THR A 566 -23.58 12.60 10.76
C THR A 566 -23.31 11.60 9.63
N LEU A 567 -22.07 11.51 9.16
CA LEU A 567 -21.64 10.46 8.23
C LEU A 567 -21.82 9.07 8.84
N ARG A 568 -21.24 8.82 10.04
CA ARG A 568 -21.38 7.54 10.74
C ARG A 568 -22.85 7.16 10.97
N SER A 569 -23.70 8.11 11.40
CA SER A 569 -25.14 7.88 11.59
C SER A 569 -25.85 7.47 10.30
N LYS A 570 -25.59 8.14 9.16
CA LYS A 570 -26.22 7.76 7.87
C LYS A 570 -25.79 6.36 7.41
N PHE A 571 -24.53 5.99 7.58
CA PHE A 571 -24.05 4.66 7.17
C PHE A 571 -24.53 3.54 8.08
N VAL A 572 -24.59 3.74 9.40
CA VAL A 572 -25.21 2.79 10.34
C VAL A 572 -26.71 2.59 10.03
N GLN A 573 -27.46 3.68 9.78
CA GLN A 573 -28.88 3.59 9.45
C GLN A 573 -29.13 2.82 8.14
N ARG A 574 -28.34 3.06 7.10
CA ARG A 574 -28.43 2.32 5.81
C ARG A 574 -27.95 0.87 5.93
N GLY A 575 -26.92 0.60 6.73
CA GLY A 575 -26.40 -0.74 6.97
C GLY A 575 -27.43 -1.66 7.63
N ASN A 576 -28.15 -1.17 8.64
CA ASN A 576 -29.17 -1.95 9.34
C ASN A 576 -30.40 -2.25 8.46
N GLY A 577 -30.71 -1.41 7.48
CA GLY A 577 -31.77 -1.68 6.50
C GLY A 577 -31.45 -2.83 5.53
N ALA A 578 -30.17 -3.20 5.38
CA ALA A 578 -29.71 -4.25 4.46
C ALA A 578 -29.16 -5.50 5.16
N ARG A 579 -29.00 -5.50 6.50
CA ARG A 579 -28.35 -6.57 7.30
C ARG A 579 -29.30 -7.27 8.29
N ALA A 580 -30.56 -7.47 7.92
CA ALA A 580 -31.50 -8.29 8.70
C ALA A 580 -31.17 -9.81 8.73
N SER A 581 -29.99 -10.24 8.24
CA SER A 581 -29.62 -11.66 8.08
C SER A 581 -28.15 -12.00 8.41
N GLY A 582 -27.37 -11.11 9.01
CA GLY A 582 -25.92 -11.35 9.24
C GLY A 582 -25.37 -10.78 10.55
N ASN A 583 -25.14 -11.66 11.53
CA ASN A 583 -24.49 -11.33 12.81
C ASN A 583 -22.99 -11.03 12.63
N GLU A 584 -22.65 -9.78 12.37
CA GLU A 584 -21.32 -9.21 12.67
C GLU A 584 -21.50 -8.00 13.58
N ARG A 585 -21.22 -8.14 14.88
CA ARG A 585 -21.14 -7.00 15.79
C ARG A 585 -19.84 -6.25 15.55
N PHE A 586 -19.94 -4.97 15.25
CA PHE A 586 -18.81 -4.05 15.29
C PHE A 586 -18.40 -3.79 16.75
N ILE A 587 -17.08 -3.77 16.99
CA ILE A 587 -16.44 -3.20 18.18
C ILE A 587 -15.71 -1.93 17.71
#